data_AF-A0AAF0BS31-F1
#
_entry.id   AF-A0AAF0BS31-F1
#
_cell.length_a   1.000
_cell.length_b   1.000
_cell.length_c   1.000
_cell.angle_alpha   90.00
_cell.angle_beta   90.00
_cell.angle_gamma   90.00
#
_symmetry.space_group_name_H-M   'P 1'
#
loop_
_entity.id
_entity.type
_entity.pdbx_description
1 polymer ?
#
loop_
_entity_poly.entity_id
_entity_poly.type
_entity_poly.pdbx_seq_one_letter_code
_entity_poly.pdbx_strand_id
1 'polypeptide(L)'
;MPDVTISDESAALLRELRAGLRAEHGDDRTEAALVDDAIRRVHRGFVGLPPGAGGPEAPTGPFRKWASDRPAEVLLRQVDALTFRLAQPFRYDDGSRRFEVPEGDVTDLASVPRFLTWLVPRYGRHTLAALLHDHLQDDTAVSSVEADLVFRDAMADTGVPVARRWLMWSAVALRTEWLAGGLHRLRAAVWDVAFSLVALVVWSLLVVGTVLGGGPGFVAGAALVGAALAAPVVLSWVFGRAWRVGAISGVALVLVTVPAALVLLALGVYVVVERVTERLCVPRPARNPSLTRHLCDPAEPAGP
;
A
#
# COMPACT_ATOMS: atom_id res chain seq x y z
N MET A 1 -18.39 36.40 -4.96
CA MET A 1 -17.20 36.00 -5.74
C MET A 1 -16.99 37.07 -6.81
N PRO A 2 -15.79 37.61 -7.02
CA PRO A 2 -15.58 38.57 -8.10
C PRO A 2 -15.62 37.84 -9.44
N ASP A 3 -16.28 38.46 -10.42
CA ASP A 3 -16.48 37.93 -11.77
C ASP A 3 -15.20 38.14 -12.60
N VAL A 4 -14.68 37.07 -13.20
CA VAL A 4 -13.44 37.11 -14.00
C VAL A 4 -13.82 37.31 -15.46
N THR A 5 -13.44 38.44 -16.05
CA THR A 5 -13.68 38.78 -17.47
C THR A 5 -12.48 38.37 -18.34
N ILE A 6 -12.75 37.60 -19.40
CA ILE A 6 -11.76 37.13 -20.39
C ILE A 6 -11.85 38.00 -21.66
N SER A 7 -10.72 38.29 -22.32
CA SER A 7 -10.68 39.08 -23.56
C SER A 7 -11.28 38.36 -24.78
N ASP A 8 -11.82 39.11 -25.73
CA ASP A 8 -12.56 38.59 -26.91
C ASP A 8 -11.72 37.67 -27.80
N GLU A 9 -10.41 37.93 -27.86
CA GLU A 9 -9.46 37.15 -28.67
C GLU A 9 -9.25 35.74 -28.10
N SER A 10 -9.20 35.63 -26.77
CA SER A 10 -9.09 34.34 -26.07
C SER A 10 -10.39 33.52 -26.17
N ALA A 11 -11.54 34.20 -26.23
CA ALA A 11 -12.83 33.54 -26.45
C ALA A 11 -13.00 33.00 -27.89
N ALA A 12 -12.31 33.56 -28.88
CA ALA A 12 -12.32 33.06 -30.26
C ALA A 12 -11.49 31.77 -30.41
N LEU A 13 -10.27 31.76 -29.86
CA LEU A 13 -9.36 30.61 -29.89
C LEU A 13 -9.95 29.35 -29.22
N LEU A 14 -10.66 29.53 -28.11
CA LEU A 14 -11.36 28.42 -27.43
C LEU A 14 -12.50 27.82 -28.25
N ARG A 15 -13.17 28.63 -29.10
CA ARG A 15 -14.24 28.15 -29.98
C ARG A 15 -13.70 27.33 -31.15
N GLU A 16 -12.56 27.74 -31.70
CA GLU A 16 -11.89 27.07 -32.81
C GLU A 16 -11.31 25.71 -32.40
N LEU A 17 -10.65 25.65 -31.23
CA LEU A 17 -10.13 24.40 -30.66
C LEU A 17 -11.25 23.37 -30.42
N ARG A 18 -12.39 23.84 -29.90
CA ARG A 18 -13.58 23.00 -29.64
C ARG A 18 -14.23 22.47 -30.92
N ALA A 19 -14.18 23.24 -32.00
CA ALA A 19 -14.72 22.82 -33.29
C ALA A 19 -13.84 21.75 -33.95
N GLY A 20 -12.51 21.88 -33.88
CA GLY A 20 -11.57 20.89 -34.42
C GLY A 20 -11.72 19.51 -33.76
N LEU A 21 -11.85 19.48 -32.43
CA LEU A 21 -12.00 18.22 -31.68
C LEU A 21 -13.29 17.46 -32.00
N ARG A 22 -14.36 18.15 -32.39
CA ARG A 22 -15.65 17.54 -32.76
C ARG A 22 -15.66 16.95 -34.17
N ALA A 23 -14.91 17.55 -35.10
CA ALA A 23 -14.91 17.14 -36.51
C ALA A 23 -14.13 15.84 -36.77
N GLU A 24 -13.12 15.52 -35.96
CA GLU A 24 -12.20 14.41 -36.23
C GLU A 24 -12.69 13.04 -35.70
N HIS A 25 -13.57 13.01 -34.69
CA HIS A 25 -13.93 11.77 -33.97
C HIS A 25 -15.38 11.26 -34.16
N GLY A 26 -16.26 11.99 -34.85
CA GLY A 26 -17.63 11.53 -35.14
C GLY A 26 -18.44 11.07 -33.92
N ASP A 27 -18.18 11.67 -32.76
CA ASP A 27 -18.75 11.27 -31.48
C ASP A 27 -19.77 12.31 -31.00
N ASP A 28 -21.06 11.98 -31.11
CA ASP A 28 -22.19 12.82 -30.65
C ASP A 28 -22.37 12.82 -29.13
N ARG A 29 -21.51 12.09 -28.39
CA ARG A 29 -21.45 12.20 -26.93
C ARG A 29 -20.99 13.61 -26.56
N THR A 30 -21.62 14.19 -25.55
CA THR A 30 -21.17 15.47 -24.99
C THR A 30 -19.71 15.38 -24.53
N GLU A 31 -18.99 16.49 -24.60
CA GLU A 31 -17.59 16.61 -24.14
C GLU A 31 -17.38 16.03 -22.71
N ALA A 32 -18.40 16.14 -21.87
CA ALA A 32 -18.46 15.53 -20.54
C ALA A 32 -18.47 14.00 -20.57
N ALA A 33 -19.21 13.37 -21.48
CA ALA A 33 -19.28 11.92 -21.62
C ALA A 33 -17.99 11.33 -22.24
N LEU A 34 -17.29 12.12 -23.05
CA LEU A 34 -15.97 11.79 -23.60
C LEU A 34 -14.88 11.78 -22.52
N VAL A 35 -14.84 12.80 -21.66
CA VAL A 35 -13.90 12.90 -20.53
C VAL A 35 -14.20 11.85 -19.45
N ASP A 36 -15.47 11.59 -19.15
CA ASP A 36 -15.91 10.61 -18.14
C ASP A 36 -15.67 9.15 -18.57
N ASP A 37 -15.71 8.85 -19.87
CA ASP A 37 -15.34 7.53 -20.41
C ASP A 37 -13.81 7.34 -20.45
N ALA A 38 -13.05 8.38 -20.79
CA ALA A 38 -11.58 8.33 -20.81
C ALA A 38 -10.99 8.17 -19.39
N ILE A 39 -11.51 8.92 -18.40
CA ILE A 39 -11.09 8.81 -16.99
C ILE A 39 -11.47 7.43 -16.42
N ARG A 40 -12.65 6.89 -16.76
CA ARG A 40 -13.05 5.52 -16.34
C ARG A 40 -12.27 4.41 -17.06
N ARG A 41 -11.72 4.62 -18.26
CA ARG A 41 -10.86 3.64 -18.95
C ARG A 41 -9.49 3.51 -18.29
N VAL A 42 -8.90 4.61 -17.83
CA VAL A 42 -7.60 4.61 -17.14
C VAL A 42 -7.74 4.12 -15.68
N HIS A 43 -8.84 4.44 -15.01
CA HIS A 43 -9.13 3.98 -13.64
C HIS A 43 -9.53 2.48 -13.55
N ARG A 44 -9.93 1.86 -14.68
CA ARG A 44 -10.17 0.40 -14.83
C ARG A 44 -8.89 -0.42 -15.00
N GLY A 45 -7.85 0.16 -15.61
CA GLY A 45 -6.67 -0.58 -16.09
C GLY A 45 -5.69 -1.08 -15.02
N PHE A 46 -5.65 -0.46 -13.83
CA PHE A 46 -4.74 -0.85 -12.73
C PHE A 46 -5.42 -1.65 -11.59
N VAL A 47 -6.71 -2.01 -11.79
CA VAL A 47 -7.57 -2.89 -10.97
C VAL A 47 -8.04 -2.31 -9.62
N GLY A 48 -9.10 -1.50 -9.69
CA GLY A 48 -9.97 -1.11 -8.57
C GLY A 48 -11.45 -1.25 -8.94
N LEU A 49 -12.30 -1.51 -7.94
CA LEU A 49 -13.76 -1.64 -8.06
C LEU A 49 -14.40 -0.34 -8.60
N PRO A 50 -15.62 -0.38 -9.17
CA PRO A 50 -16.25 0.77 -9.83
C PRO A 50 -16.36 1.99 -8.91
N PRO A 51 -16.42 3.23 -9.44
CA PRO A 51 -16.68 4.43 -8.65
C PRO A 51 -17.96 4.22 -7.82
N GLY A 52 -17.85 4.35 -6.49
CA GLY A 52 -18.91 4.04 -5.50
C GLY A 52 -18.70 2.73 -4.73
N ALA A 53 -17.95 1.76 -5.28
CA ALA A 53 -17.61 0.52 -4.59
C ALA A 53 -16.32 0.69 -3.78
N GLY A 54 -16.44 1.24 -2.57
CA GLY A 54 -15.33 1.44 -1.63
C GLY A 54 -14.89 2.90 -1.44
N GLY A 55 -15.69 3.86 -1.89
CA GLY A 55 -15.56 5.27 -1.49
C GLY A 55 -16.08 5.51 -0.06
N PRO A 56 -15.99 6.73 0.48
CA PRO A 56 -16.48 7.09 1.82
C PRO A 56 -17.98 6.82 2.04
N GLU A 57 -18.75 6.67 0.96
CA GLU A 57 -20.18 6.33 0.98
C GLU A 57 -20.44 4.81 1.03
N ALA A 58 -19.41 3.97 0.86
CA ALA A 58 -19.55 2.53 0.94
C ALA A 58 -19.75 2.08 2.39
N PRO A 59 -20.51 0.99 2.65
CA PRO A 59 -20.68 0.46 3.99
C PRO A 59 -19.31 0.13 4.60
N THR A 60 -18.97 0.80 5.70
CA THR A 60 -17.73 0.56 6.46
C THR A 60 -17.84 -0.65 7.39
N GLY A 61 -18.71 -1.61 7.07
CA GLY A 61 -18.96 -2.79 7.91
C GLY A 61 -19.36 -2.38 9.34
N PRO A 62 -18.68 -2.86 10.40
CA PRO A 62 -18.90 -2.51 11.81
C PRO A 62 -18.24 -1.20 12.25
N PHE A 63 -17.46 -0.54 11.40
CA PHE A 63 -16.82 0.73 11.76
C PHE A 63 -17.85 1.86 11.81
N ARG A 64 -17.84 2.62 12.90
CA ARG A 64 -18.77 3.73 13.16
C ARG A 64 -18.02 4.97 13.65
N LYS A 65 -18.62 6.15 13.48
CA LYS A 65 -18.15 7.35 14.19
C LYS A 65 -18.26 7.12 15.70
N TRP A 66 -17.34 7.69 16.48
CA TRP A 66 -17.29 7.45 17.92
C TRP A 66 -18.60 7.82 18.66
N ALA A 67 -19.26 8.92 18.25
CA ALA A 67 -20.48 9.45 18.86
C ALA A 67 -21.78 9.16 18.09
N SER A 68 -21.76 8.36 17.01
CA SER A 68 -22.98 8.10 16.23
C SER A 68 -22.93 6.79 15.45
N ASP A 69 -24.09 6.23 15.12
CA ASP A 69 -24.20 5.01 14.29
C ASP A 69 -23.96 5.23 12.80
N ARG A 70 -23.42 6.40 12.41
CA ARG A 70 -23.02 6.66 11.04
C ARG A 70 -21.73 5.89 10.68
N PRO A 71 -21.54 5.53 9.40
CA PRO A 71 -20.28 4.97 8.91
C PRO A 71 -19.07 5.79 9.33
N ALA A 72 -17.96 5.12 9.63
CA ALA A 72 -16.73 5.79 10.01
C ALA A 72 -16.15 6.58 8.83
N GLU A 73 -15.61 7.76 9.11
CA GLU A 73 -14.88 8.58 8.13
C GLU A 73 -13.42 8.68 8.59
N VAL A 74 -12.50 8.61 7.64
CA VAL A 74 -11.06 8.71 7.92
C VAL A 74 -10.60 10.12 7.57
N LEU A 75 -10.39 10.96 8.58
CA LEU A 75 -9.75 12.27 8.44
C LEU A 75 -8.35 12.22 9.02
N LEU A 76 -7.36 12.52 8.19
CA LEU A 76 -5.95 12.44 8.54
C LEU A 76 -5.27 13.78 8.33
N ARG A 77 -4.44 14.17 9.29
CA ARG A 77 -3.50 15.28 9.15
C ARG A 77 -2.11 14.72 8.93
N GLN A 78 -1.48 15.06 7.81
CA GLN A 78 -0.09 14.68 7.57
C GLN A 78 0.83 15.41 8.57
N VAL A 79 1.70 14.65 9.24
CA VAL A 79 2.69 15.16 10.20
C VAL A 79 4.09 15.15 9.59
N ASP A 80 4.42 14.08 8.85
CA ASP A 80 5.70 13.91 8.16
C ASP A 80 5.47 13.26 6.78
N ALA A 81 6.52 13.04 5.99
CA ALA A 81 6.46 12.48 4.65
C ALA A 81 5.70 11.14 4.56
N LEU A 82 5.70 10.36 5.64
CA LEU A 82 5.09 9.02 5.70
C LEU A 82 4.12 8.83 6.86
N THR A 83 3.94 9.83 7.72
CA THR A 83 3.22 9.68 8.98
C THR A 83 2.05 10.64 9.05
N PHE A 84 0.91 10.11 9.51
CA PHE A 84 -0.34 10.81 9.63
C PHE A 84 -0.84 10.76 11.07
N ARG A 85 -1.63 11.76 11.44
CA ARG A 85 -2.36 11.80 12.71
C ARG A 85 -3.85 11.77 12.44
N LEU A 86 -4.55 10.90 13.17
CA LEU A 86 -6.00 10.78 13.07
C LEU A 86 -6.67 12.03 13.66
N ALA A 87 -7.49 12.70 12.85
CA ALA A 87 -8.18 13.93 13.23
C ALA A 87 -9.60 13.68 13.75
N GLN A 88 -10.15 12.48 13.56
CA GLN A 88 -11.47 12.11 14.08
C GLN A 88 -11.42 10.70 14.68
N PRO A 89 -11.94 10.51 15.91
CA PRO A 89 -12.02 9.18 16.50
C PRO A 89 -13.10 8.34 15.83
N PHE A 90 -12.90 7.03 15.82
CA PHE A 90 -13.88 6.05 15.35
C PHE A 90 -13.92 4.84 16.28
N ARG A 91 -14.97 4.03 16.15
CA ARG A 91 -15.11 2.77 16.87
C ARG A 91 -15.31 1.60 15.91
N TYR A 92 -14.84 0.43 16.31
CA TYR A 92 -15.09 -0.85 15.66
C TYR A 92 -15.90 -1.72 16.61
N ASP A 93 -17.02 -2.24 16.15
CA ASP A 93 -17.91 -3.11 16.95
C ASP A 93 -18.47 -4.26 16.09
N ASP A 94 -17.87 -5.45 16.24
CA ASP A 94 -18.29 -6.65 15.51
C ASP A 94 -19.33 -7.50 16.27
N GLY A 95 -19.90 -6.95 17.35
CA GLY A 95 -20.84 -7.63 18.24
C GLY A 95 -20.19 -8.56 19.27
N SER A 96 -18.90 -8.91 19.10
CA SER A 96 -18.12 -9.68 20.07
C SER A 96 -17.05 -8.84 20.77
N ARG A 97 -16.45 -7.91 20.02
CA ARG A 97 -15.35 -7.06 20.44
C ARG A 97 -15.70 -5.62 20.08
N ARG A 98 -15.38 -4.70 20.98
CA ARG A 98 -15.52 -3.26 20.75
C ARG A 98 -14.21 -2.56 21.05
N PHE A 99 -13.71 -1.82 20.07
CA PHE A 99 -12.49 -1.03 20.18
C PHE A 99 -12.78 0.42 19.79
N GLU A 100 -12.16 1.36 20.48
CA GLU A 100 -12.30 2.79 20.21
C GLU A 100 -10.91 3.36 19.90
N VAL A 101 -10.76 3.92 18.70
CA VAL A 101 -9.50 4.55 18.26
C VAL A 101 -9.62 6.05 18.52
N PRO A 102 -8.81 6.63 19.42
CA PRO A 102 -8.95 8.01 19.84
C PRO A 102 -8.45 9.00 18.76
N GLU A 103 -8.87 10.26 18.88
CA GLU A 103 -8.24 11.34 18.12
C GLU A 103 -6.77 11.47 18.53
N GLY A 104 -5.92 11.82 17.56
CA GLY A 104 -4.50 12.07 17.81
C GLY A 104 -3.60 10.85 17.62
N ASP A 105 -4.19 9.67 17.39
CA ASP A 105 -3.47 8.44 17.10
C ASP A 105 -2.57 8.61 15.86
N VAL A 106 -1.34 8.12 15.95
CA VAL A 106 -0.30 8.31 14.93
C VAL A 106 -0.16 7.01 14.14
N THR A 107 -0.28 7.11 12.82
CA THR A 107 -0.30 5.96 11.91
C THR A 107 0.51 6.24 10.65
N ASP A 108 1.13 5.21 10.09
CA ASP A 108 1.70 5.24 8.74
C ASP A 108 0.80 4.55 7.70
N LEU A 109 -0.46 4.33 8.07
CA LEU A 109 -1.50 3.59 7.36
C LEU A 109 -1.14 2.11 7.24
N ALA A 110 -0.84 1.63 6.05
CA ALA A 110 -0.24 0.32 5.88
C ALA A 110 1.26 0.55 5.61
N SER A 111 2.12 0.07 6.51
CA SER A 111 3.59 0.11 6.40
C SER A 111 4.12 -0.81 5.29
N VAL A 112 3.63 -0.62 4.06
CA VAL A 112 3.96 -1.43 2.88
C VAL A 112 5.24 -0.89 2.24
N PRO A 113 6.29 -1.72 2.09
CA PRO A 113 7.49 -1.35 1.35
C PRO A 113 7.17 -0.92 -0.07
N ARG A 114 7.90 0.08 -0.59
CA ARG A 114 7.66 0.64 -1.94
C ARG A 114 7.65 -0.41 -3.05
N PHE A 115 8.46 -1.46 -2.94
CA PHE A 115 8.51 -2.52 -3.94
C PHE A 115 7.31 -3.49 -3.91
N LEU A 116 6.41 -3.35 -2.92
CA LEU A 116 5.16 -4.12 -2.80
C LEU A 116 3.92 -3.26 -3.04
N THR A 117 4.06 -1.96 -3.28
CA THR A 117 2.89 -1.07 -3.48
C THR A 117 2.14 -1.35 -4.79
N TRP A 118 2.76 -2.05 -5.74
CA TRP A 118 2.07 -2.56 -6.93
C TRP A 118 1.07 -3.68 -6.60
N LEU A 119 1.27 -4.40 -5.49
CA LEU A 119 0.43 -5.54 -5.07
C LEU A 119 -0.62 -5.11 -4.03
N VAL A 120 -0.20 -4.36 -3.03
CA VAL A 120 -1.06 -3.82 -1.97
C VAL A 120 -0.83 -2.30 -1.89
N PRO A 121 -1.81 -1.47 -2.27
CA PRO A 121 -1.68 -0.02 -2.11
C PRO A 121 -1.62 0.33 -0.61
N ARG A 122 -1.02 1.46 -0.27
CA ARG A 122 -0.90 1.92 1.13
C ARG A 122 -2.22 2.29 1.79
N TYR A 123 -3.24 2.55 0.98
CA TYR A 123 -4.58 2.89 1.43
C TYR A 123 -5.64 2.27 0.51
N GLY A 124 -6.85 2.13 1.04
CA GLY A 124 -8.00 1.56 0.34
C GLY A 124 -9.01 1.01 1.35
N ARG A 125 -9.72 -0.05 0.96
CA ARG A 125 -10.73 -0.69 1.83
C ARG A 125 -10.19 -1.20 3.16
N HIS A 126 -8.90 -1.52 3.22
CA HIS A 126 -8.23 -1.99 4.43
C HIS A 126 -7.78 -0.85 5.35
N THR A 127 -7.94 0.43 4.97
CA THR A 127 -7.40 1.56 5.75
C THR A 127 -7.96 1.63 7.16
N LEU A 128 -9.28 1.52 7.34
CA LEU A 128 -9.90 1.50 8.68
C LEU A 128 -9.38 0.33 9.53
N ALA A 129 -9.19 -0.84 8.91
CA ALA A 129 -8.62 -2.00 9.58
C ALA A 129 -7.15 -1.76 9.97
N ALA A 130 -6.36 -1.11 9.12
CA ALA A 130 -4.96 -0.79 9.39
C ALA A 130 -4.81 0.22 10.54
N LEU A 131 -5.64 1.28 10.56
CA LEU A 131 -5.70 2.23 11.68
C LEU A 131 -6.03 1.53 13.00
N LEU A 132 -7.01 0.61 12.98
CA LEU A 132 -7.34 -0.18 14.15
C LEU A 132 -6.18 -1.10 14.57
N HIS A 133 -5.48 -1.72 13.62
CA HIS A 133 -4.33 -2.60 13.90
C HIS A 133 -3.16 -1.85 14.54
N ASP A 134 -2.81 -0.68 14.00
CA ASP A 134 -1.76 0.18 14.55
C ASP A 134 -2.07 0.53 16.01
N HIS A 135 -3.30 0.99 16.27
CA HIS A 135 -3.76 1.31 17.63
C HIS A 135 -3.66 0.10 18.58
N LEU A 136 -4.09 -1.09 18.13
CA LEU A 136 -4.06 -2.30 18.94
C LEU A 136 -2.65 -2.87 19.15
N GLN A 137 -1.69 -2.54 18.28
CA GLN A 137 -0.28 -2.92 18.49
C GLN A 137 0.39 -2.08 19.58
N ASP A 138 -0.08 -0.85 19.79
CA ASP A 138 0.40 0.02 20.86
C ASP A 138 -0.35 -0.22 22.19
N ASP A 139 -1.50 -0.90 22.16
CA ASP A 139 -2.28 -1.27 23.36
C ASP A 139 -1.69 -2.48 24.10
N THR A 140 -1.33 -2.27 25.38
CA THR A 140 -0.81 -3.34 26.26
C THR A 140 -1.85 -4.40 26.66
N ALA A 141 -3.15 -4.11 26.51
CA ALA A 141 -4.23 -5.03 26.86
C ALA A 141 -4.48 -6.10 25.79
N VAL A 142 -4.02 -5.87 24.55
CA VAL A 142 -4.27 -6.74 23.40
C VAL A 142 -2.94 -7.36 22.95
N SER A 143 -2.93 -8.68 22.78
CA SER A 143 -1.72 -9.34 22.27
C SER A 143 -1.52 -9.04 20.78
N SER A 144 -0.28 -8.92 20.31
CA SER A 144 -0.01 -8.70 18.87
C SER A 144 -0.66 -9.75 17.96
N VAL A 145 -0.75 -11.01 18.42
CA VAL A 145 -1.43 -12.10 17.68
C VAL A 145 -2.94 -11.84 17.59
N GLU A 146 -3.55 -11.35 18.66
CA GLU A 146 -4.96 -10.96 18.67
C GLU A 146 -5.22 -9.75 17.78
N ALA A 147 -4.36 -8.72 17.85
CA ALA A 147 -4.42 -7.57 16.96
C ALA A 147 -4.36 -8.02 15.49
N ASP A 148 -3.46 -8.93 15.13
CA ASP A 148 -3.37 -9.48 13.77
C ASP A 148 -4.68 -10.19 13.34
N LEU A 149 -5.31 -10.94 14.25
CA LEU A 149 -6.59 -11.61 13.97
C LEU A 149 -7.74 -10.60 13.79
N VAL A 150 -7.83 -9.60 14.67
CA VAL A 150 -8.80 -8.49 14.56
C VAL A 150 -8.60 -7.76 13.23
N PHE A 151 -7.36 -7.50 12.81
CA PHE A 151 -7.06 -6.88 11.54
C PHE A 151 -7.60 -7.67 10.34
N ARG A 152 -7.43 -9.00 10.34
CA ARG A 152 -7.99 -9.88 9.29
C ARG A 152 -9.51 -9.83 9.25
N ASP A 153 -10.15 -9.88 10.41
CA ASP A 153 -11.61 -9.88 10.53
C ASP A 153 -12.19 -8.52 10.10
N ALA A 154 -11.60 -7.42 10.57
CA ALA A 154 -11.96 -6.07 10.16
C ALA A 154 -11.79 -5.82 8.64
N MET A 155 -10.77 -6.42 8.02
CA MET A 155 -10.63 -6.42 6.56
C MET A 155 -11.75 -7.21 5.86
N ALA A 156 -12.21 -8.31 6.46
CA ALA A 156 -13.36 -9.05 5.93
C ALA A 156 -14.62 -8.18 5.93
N ASP A 157 -14.85 -7.46 7.03
CA ASP A 157 -16.05 -6.65 7.20
C ASP A 157 -16.10 -5.40 6.31
N THR A 158 -14.92 -4.86 5.95
CA THR A 158 -14.77 -3.76 5.00
C THR A 158 -14.75 -4.23 3.53
N GLY A 159 -14.98 -5.53 3.29
CA GLY A 159 -15.08 -6.10 1.95
C GLY A 159 -13.75 -6.15 1.21
N VAL A 160 -12.64 -6.35 1.92
CA VAL A 160 -11.34 -6.65 1.32
C VAL A 160 -11.38 -8.07 0.75
N PRO A 161 -10.92 -8.29 -0.50
CA PRO A 161 -10.91 -9.62 -1.12
C PRO A 161 -10.17 -10.66 -0.27
N VAL A 162 -10.68 -11.89 -0.28
CA VAL A 162 -10.19 -13.00 0.56
C VAL A 162 -8.69 -13.21 0.43
N ALA A 163 -8.16 -13.29 -0.79
CA ALA A 163 -6.72 -13.47 -1.02
C ALA A 163 -5.90 -12.31 -0.43
N ARG A 164 -6.34 -11.07 -0.63
CA ARG A 164 -5.63 -9.86 -0.15
C ARG A 164 -5.62 -9.80 1.38
N ARG A 165 -6.75 -10.05 2.05
CA ARG A 165 -6.81 -10.01 3.52
C ARG A 165 -5.93 -11.09 4.15
N TRP A 166 -5.86 -12.30 3.56
CA TRP A 166 -5.01 -13.38 4.06
C TRP A 166 -3.53 -13.10 3.82
N LEU A 167 -3.19 -12.52 2.67
CA LEU A 167 -1.83 -12.06 2.37
C LEU A 167 -1.37 -11.02 3.39
N MET A 168 -2.15 -9.96 3.58
CA MET A 168 -1.85 -8.89 4.54
C MET A 168 -1.75 -9.42 5.98
N TRP A 169 -2.69 -10.27 6.39
CA TRP A 169 -2.66 -10.95 7.69
C TRP A 169 -1.38 -11.78 7.88
N SER A 170 -0.99 -12.57 6.88
CA SER A 170 0.20 -13.42 6.97
C SER A 170 1.49 -12.62 7.09
N ALA A 171 1.55 -11.44 6.46
CA ALA A 171 2.69 -10.54 6.54
C ALA A 171 2.84 -9.96 7.96
N VAL A 172 1.75 -9.44 8.55
CA VAL A 172 1.79 -8.91 9.92
C VAL A 172 2.02 -10.00 10.95
N ALA A 173 1.42 -11.19 10.77
CA ALA A 173 1.65 -12.33 11.66
C ALA A 173 3.09 -12.86 11.59
N LEU A 174 3.71 -12.88 10.40
CA LEU A 174 5.12 -13.24 10.25
C LEU A 174 6.03 -12.18 10.91
N ARG A 175 5.67 -10.90 10.85
CA ARG A 175 6.35 -9.83 11.61
C ARG A 175 6.20 -10.03 13.11
N THR A 176 5.01 -10.40 13.61
CA THR A 176 4.79 -10.71 15.03
C THR A 176 5.71 -11.85 15.50
N GLU A 177 5.84 -12.92 14.70
CA GLU A 177 6.79 -14.01 14.96
C GLU A 177 8.26 -13.53 14.96
N TRP A 178 8.62 -12.61 14.07
CA TRP A 178 9.96 -12.02 14.02
C TRP A 178 10.28 -11.18 15.27
N LEU A 179 9.32 -10.39 15.72
CA LEU A 179 9.45 -9.50 16.89
C LEU A 179 9.46 -10.28 18.20
N ALA A 180 8.78 -11.43 18.28
CA ALA A 180 8.83 -12.33 19.44
C ALA A 180 10.26 -12.82 19.77
N GLY A 181 11.19 -12.76 18.82
CA GLY A 181 12.62 -12.99 19.07
C GLY A 181 13.01 -14.47 19.21
N GLY A 182 14.26 -14.70 19.60
CA GLY A 182 14.80 -16.06 19.83
C GLY A 182 14.61 -17.01 18.64
N LEU A 183 14.08 -18.20 18.93
CA LEU A 183 13.82 -19.24 17.93
C LEU A 183 12.70 -18.84 16.94
N HIS A 184 11.74 -18.03 17.36
CA HIS A 184 10.65 -17.56 16.49
C HIS A 184 11.18 -16.69 15.36
N ARG A 185 12.11 -15.77 15.69
CA ARG A 185 12.81 -14.95 14.69
C ARG A 185 13.64 -15.79 13.75
N LEU A 186 14.43 -16.73 14.27
CA LEU A 186 15.25 -17.61 13.44
C LEU A 186 14.39 -18.42 12.48
N ARG A 187 13.29 -19.00 12.98
CA ARG A 187 12.33 -19.75 12.17
C ARG A 187 11.72 -18.88 11.07
N ALA A 188 11.22 -17.69 11.42
CA ALA A 188 10.63 -16.76 10.45
C ALA A 188 11.65 -16.35 9.37
N ALA A 189 12.89 -16.05 9.77
CA ALA A 189 13.97 -15.71 8.85
C ALA A 189 14.34 -16.86 7.91
N VAL A 190 14.54 -18.06 8.46
CA VAL A 190 14.87 -19.25 7.66
C VAL A 190 13.73 -19.56 6.69
N TRP A 191 12.47 -19.43 7.14
CA TRP A 191 11.30 -19.65 6.30
C TRP A 191 11.23 -18.65 5.14
N ASP A 192 11.37 -17.36 5.44
CA ASP A 192 11.36 -16.28 4.45
C ASP A 192 12.46 -16.46 3.39
N VAL A 193 13.70 -16.68 3.84
CA VAL A 193 14.85 -16.89 2.96
C VAL A 193 14.69 -18.17 2.14
N ALA A 194 14.31 -19.29 2.76
CA ALA A 194 14.19 -20.57 2.06
C ALA A 194 13.15 -20.50 0.93
N PHE A 195 11.95 -20.00 1.20
CA PHE A 195 10.90 -19.93 0.18
C PHE A 195 11.16 -18.85 -0.86
N SER A 196 11.80 -17.73 -0.50
CA SER A 196 12.25 -16.74 -1.49
C SER A 196 13.29 -17.32 -2.45
N LEU A 197 14.29 -18.04 -1.93
CA LEU A 197 15.30 -18.70 -2.76
C LEU A 197 14.70 -19.80 -3.65
N VAL A 198 13.82 -20.63 -3.09
CA VAL A 198 13.08 -21.65 -3.86
C VAL A 198 12.28 -20.97 -4.96
N ALA A 199 11.54 -19.90 -4.67
CA ALA A 199 10.78 -19.14 -5.66
C ALA A 199 11.66 -18.66 -6.81
N LEU A 200 12.78 -17.99 -6.49
CA LEU A 200 13.72 -17.49 -7.50
C LEU A 200 14.22 -18.61 -8.40
N VAL A 201 14.57 -19.77 -7.84
CA VAL A 201 15.06 -20.93 -8.60
C VAL A 201 13.96 -21.54 -9.48
N VAL A 202 12.81 -21.91 -8.90
CA VAL A 202 11.77 -22.65 -9.64
C VAL A 202 11.15 -21.82 -10.75
N TRP A 203 10.93 -20.52 -10.52
CA TRP A 203 10.45 -19.62 -11.57
C TRP A 203 11.49 -19.41 -12.67
N SER A 204 12.77 -19.28 -12.31
CA SER A 204 13.85 -19.19 -13.31
C SER A 204 13.94 -20.45 -14.16
N LEU A 205 13.83 -21.63 -13.55
CA LEU A 205 13.81 -22.91 -14.26
C LEU A 205 12.59 -23.04 -15.18
N LEU A 206 11.40 -22.58 -14.74
CA LEU A 206 10.22 -22.54 -15.59
C LEU A 206 10.45 -21.64 -16.82
N VAL A 207 11.00 -20.44 -16.63
CA VAL A 207 11.31 -19.52 -17.73
C VAL A 207 12.34 -20.13 -18.68
N VAL A 208 13.45 -20.66 -18.16
CA VAL A 208 14.50 -21.30 -18.97
C VAL A 208 13.95 -22.51 -19.73
N GLY A 209 13.17 -23.37 -19.07
CA GLY A 209 12.53 -24.53 -19.70
C GLY A 209 11.56 -24.13 -20.80
N THR A 210 10.82 -23.04 -20.61
CA THR A 210 9.91 -22.47 -21.62
C THR A 210 10.67 -21.92 -22.81
N VAL A 211 11.79 -21.23 -22.59
CA VAL A 211 12.58 -20.57 -23.65
C VAL A 211 13.47 -21.57 -24.43
N LEU A 212 14.09 -22.52 -23.75
CA LEU A 212 15.13 -23.39 -24.34
C LEU A 212 14.63 -24.78 -24.76
N GLY A 213 13.61 -25.33 -24.08
CA GLY A 213 13.32 -26.77 -24.12
C GLY A 213 11.95 -27.15 -24.67
N GLY A 214 11.07 -26.18 -24.94
CA GLY A 214 9.68 -26.47 -25.33
C GLY A 214 8.93 -27.34 -24.32
N GLY A 215 8.01 -28.18 -24.80
CA GLY A 215 7.03 -28.92 -23.99
C GLY A 215 7.57 -29.61 -22.72
N PRO A 216 8.61 -30.47 -22.81
CA PRO A 216 9.12 -31.19 -21.63
C PRO A 216 9.73 -30.27 -20.57
N GLY A 217 10.46 -29.22 -20.98
CA GLY A 217 11.06 -28.24 -20.07
C GLY A 217 10.00 -27.40 -19.35
N PHE A 218 8.95 -26.99 -20.06
CA PHE A 218 7.80 -26.33 -19.48
C PHE A 218 7.07 -27.21 -18.46
N VAL A 219 6.79 -28.47 -18.79
CA VAL A 219 6.09 -29.41 -17.90
C VAL A 219 6.89 -29.64 -16.61
N ALA A 220 8.20 -29.87 -16.72
CA ALA A 220 9.07 -30.04 -15.56
C ALA A 220 9.09 -28.77 -14.69
N GLY A 221 9.25 -27.59 -15.30
CA GLY A 221 9.22 -26.31 -14.59
C GLY A 221 7.88 -26.05 -13.88
N ALA A 222 6.76 -26.32 -14.56
CA ALA A 222 5.42 -26.13 -14.00
C ALA A 222 5.16 -27.10 -12.83
N ALA A 223 5.63 -28.34 -12.94
CA ALA A 223 5.56 -29.31 -11.85
C ALA A 223 6.39 -28.85 -10.63
N LEU A 224 7.58 -28.28 -10.85
CA LEU A 224 8.40 -27.72 -9.76
C LEU A 224 7.73 -26.52 -9.08
N VAL A 225 7.09 -25.63 -9.84
CA VAL A 225 6.31 -24.51 -9.26
C VAL A 225 5.11 -25.05 -8.47
N GLY A 226 4.38 -26.04 -8.99
CA GLY A 226 3.29 -26.68 -8.27
C GLY A 226 3.75 -27.32 -6.95
N ALA A 227 4.88 -28.03 -6.97
CA ALA A 227 5.50 -28.59 -5.76
C ALA A 227 5.93 -27.49 -4.78
N ALA A 228 6.51 -26.39 -5.27
CA ALA A 228 6.90 -25.25 -4.45
C ALA A 228 5.71 -24.54 -3.81
N LEU A 229 4.54 -24.52 -4.45
CA LEU A 229 3.30 -23.99 -3.86
C LEU A 229 2.67 -24.94 -2.83
N ALA A 230 2.83 -26.25 -3.00
CA ALA A 230 2.34 -27.23 -2.03
C ALA A 230 3.25 -27.35 -0.79
N ALA A 231 4.56 -27.18 -0.96
CA ALA A 231 5.55 -27.35 0.09
C ALA A 231 5.31 -26.49 1.35
N PRO A 232 4.98 -25.18 1.28
CA PRO A 232 4.64 -24.37 2.44
C PRO A 232 3.49 -24.94 3.27
N VAL A 233 2.45 -25.47 2.61
CA VAL A 233 1.28 -26.02 3.30
C VAL A 233 1.69 -27.23 4.12
N VAL A 234 2.48 -28.13 3.53
CA VAL A 234 2.97 -29.33 4.21
C VAL A 234 3.95 -28.97 5.31
N LEU A 235 4.96 -28.16 5.02
CA LEU A 235 6.05 -27.79 5.94
C LEU A 235 5.60 -26.81 7.04
N SER A 236 4.41 -26.22 6.92
CA SER A 236 3.90 -25.24 7.90
C SER A 236 3.69 -25.81 9.30
N TRP A 237 3.70 -27.13 9.48
CA TRP A 237 3.70 -27.78 10.79
C TRP A 237 4.84 -27.31 11.71
N VAL A 238 5.95 -26.80 11.14
CA VAL A 238 7.07 -26.18 11.89
C VAL A 238 6.64 -24.93 12.68
N PHE A 239 5.52 -24.31 12.31
CA PHE A 239 4.90 -23.20 13.06
C PHE A 239 3.97 -23.68 14.19
N GLY A 240 3.76 -24.98 14.35
CA GLY A 240 2.92 -25.55 15.40
C GLY A 240 1.49 -25.01 15.32
N ARG A 241 1.03 -24.35 16.39
CA ARG A 241 -0.31 -23.73 16.43
C ARG A 241 -0.50 -22.62 15.40
N ALA A 242 0.59 -21.98 14.96
CA ALA A 242 0.58 -20.92 13.95
C ALA A 242 0.79 -21.45 12.52
N TRP A 243 0.48 -22.73 12.22
CA TRP A 243 0.68 -23.33 10.89
C TRP A 243 0.06 -22.51 9.75
N ARG A 244 -1.08 -21.85 9.98
CA ARG A 244 -1.71 -20.97 8.98
C ARG A 244 -0.81 -19.81 8.55
N VAL A 245 0.01 -19.28 9.46
CA VAL A 245 0.97 -18.21 9.16
C VAL A 245 2.00 -18.74 8.16
N GLY A 246 2.65 -19.86 8.48
CA GLY A 246 3.67 -20.48 7.61
C GLY A 246 3.12 -20.91 6.25
N ALA A 247 1.94 -21.53 6.22
CA ALA A 247 1.32 -21.99 4.97
C ALA A 247 1.02 -20.82 4.02
N ILE A 248 0.37 -19.77 4.53
CA ILE A 248 -0.05 -18.63 3.71
C ILE A 248 1.16 -17.77 3.33
N SER A 249 2.07 -17.49 4.28
CA SER A 249 3.26 -16.69 3.99
C SER A 249 4.20 -17.39 3.01
N GLY A 250 4.40 -18.71 3.13
CA GLY A 250 5.26 -19.44 2.20
C GLY A 250 4.66 -19.53 0.78
N VAL A 251 3.35 -19.74 0.64
CA VAL A 251 2.68 -19.65 -0.67
C VAL A 251 2.81 -18.25 -1.25
N ALA A 252 2.60 -17.22 -0.42
CA ALA A 252 2.75 -15.83 -0.83
C ALA A 252 4.17 -15.53 -1.31
N LEU A 253 5.20 -15.99 -0.59
CA LEU A 253 6.60 -15.83 -0.99
C LEU A 253 6.87 -16.48 -2.35
N VAL A 254 6.39 -17.70 -2.57
CA VAL A 254 6.56 -18.38 -3.87
C VAL A 254 5.94 -17.58 -5.02
N LEU A 255 4.78 -16.95 -4.81
CA LEU A 255 4.08 -16.18 -5.85
C LEU A 255 4.64 -14.77 -6.05
N VAL A 256 5.02 -14.08 -4.97
CA VAL A 256 5.32 -12.64 -4.97
C VAL A 256 6.80 -12.35 -5.16
N THR A 257 7.70 -13.27 -4.83
CA THR A 257 9.16 -13.01 -4.83
C THR A 257 9.68 -12.56 -6.18
N VAL A 258 9.31 -13.21 -7.29
CA VAL A 258 9.83 -12.85 -8.61
C VAL A 258 9.34 -11.47 -9.07
N PRO A 259 8.03 -11.17 -9.05
CA PRO A 259 7.55 -9.80 -9.32
C PRO A 259 8.20 -8.75 -8.40
N ALA A 260 8.33 -9.04 -7.10
CA ALA A 260 8.98 -8.13 -6.16
C ALA A 260 10.46 -7.90 -6.49
N ALA A 261 11.19 -8.94 -6.89
CA ALA A 261 12.59 -8.84 -7.30
C ALA A 261 12.75 -7.99 -8.58
N LEU A 262 11.83 -8.12 -9.55
CA LEU A 262 11.82 -7.29 -10.75
C LEU A 262 11.55 -5.81 -10.43
N VAL A 263 10.60 -5.53 -9.54
CA VAL A 263 10.31 -4.17 -9.09
C VAL A 263 11.49 -3.60 -8.28
N LEU A 264 12.12 -4.40 -7.43
CA LEU A 264 13.34 -4.00 -6.70
C LEU A 264 14.48 -3.66 -7.65
N LEU A 265 14.68 -4.44 -8.71
CA LEU A 265 15.66 -4.17 -9.75
C LEU A 265 15.36 -2.83 -10.46
N ALA A 266 14.11 -2.63 -10.88
CA ALA A 266 13.69 -1.38 -11.52
C ALA A 266 13.85 -0.16 -10.60
N LEU A 267 13.47 -0.29 -9.32
CA LEU A 267 13.69 0.75 -8.30
C LEU A 267 15.17 1.02 -8.09
N GLY A 268 16.02 -0.01 -8.10
CA GLY A 268 17.47 0.14 -8.02
C GLY A 268 18.03 0.98 -9.16
N VAL A 269 17.61 0.70 -10.40
CA VAL A 269 17.98 1.50 -11.58
C VAL A 269 17.51 2.94 -11.42
N TYR A 270 16.25 3.16 -11.02
CA TYR A 270 15.71 4.51 -10.79
C TYR A 270 16.55 5.29 -9.77
N VAL A 271 16.87 4.69 -8.62
CA VAL A 271 17.65 5.35 -7.57
C VAL A 271 19.08 5.67 -8.04
N VAL A 272 19.68 4.82 -8.89
CA VAL A 272 20.98 5.12 -9.52
C VAL A 272 20.87 6.34 -10.42
N VAL A 273 19.84 6.41 -11.27
CA VAL A 273 19.57 7.57 -12.12
C VAL A 273 19.40 8.84 -11.28
N GLU A 274 18.54 8.80 -10.26
CA GLU A 274 18.26 9.91 -9.36
C GLU A 274 19.56 10.45 -8.72
N ARG A 275 20.39 9.56 -8.15
CA ARG A 275 21.70 9.92 -7.58
C ARG A 275 22.68 10.51 -8.59
N VAL A 276 22.66 10.05 -9.83
CA VAL A 276 23.50 10.60 -10.90
C VAL A 276 23.03 12.00 -11.27
N THR A 277 21.72 12.20 -11.46
CA THR A 277 21.15 13.54 -11.74
C THR A 277 21.37 14.52 -10.60
N GLU A 278 21.22 14.12 -9.34
CA GLU A 278 21.49 14.98 -8.19
C GLU A 278 22.96 15.44 -8.16
N ARG A 279 23.90 14.55 -8.50
CA ARG A 279 25.33 14.87 -8.55
C ARG A 279 25.71 15.79 -9.71
N LEU A 280 25.03 15.65 -10.85
CA LEU A 280 25.38 16.37 -12.09
C LEU A 280 24.60 17.68 -12.26
N CYS A 281 23.35 17.75 -11.80
CA CYS A 281 22.41 18.80 -12.17
C CYS A 281 21.96 19.70 -11.01
N VAL A 282 22.23 19.33 -9.74
CA VAL A 282 21.87 20.16 -8.59
C VAL A 282 23.12 20.93 -8.13
N PRO A 283 23.25 22.24 -8.45
CA PRO A 283 24.30 23.05 -7.84
C PRO A 283 24.13 22.99 -6.33
N ARG A 284 25.23 22.72 -5.61
CA ARG A 284 25.23 22.79 -4.14
C ARG A 284 24.59 24.13 -3.75
N PRO A 285 23.56 24.15 -2.88
CA PRO A 285 22.96 25.40 -2.45
C PRO A 285 24.09 26.28 -1.89
N ALA A 286 24.27 27.45 -2.49
CA ALA A 286 25.18 28.44 -1.95
C ALA A 286 24.72 28.71 -0.52
N ARG A 287 25.54 28.36 0.48
CA ARG A 287 25.29 28.72 1.87
C ARG A 287 25.14 30.25 1.88
N ASN A 288 23.91 30.73 2.08
CA ASN A 288 23.64 32.16 2.10
C ASN A 288 24.25 32.73 3.39
N PRO A 289 25.35 33.49 3.33
CA PRO A 289 26.09 33.90 4.53
C PRO A 289 25.32 34.94 5.36
N SER A 290 24.21 35.48 4.86
CA SER A 290 23.35 36.44 5.58
C SER A 290 22.48 35.79 6.66
N LEU A 291 22.12 34.51 6.54
CA LEU A 291 21.32 33.81 7.56
C LEU A 291 22.14 33.33 8.76
N THR A 292 23.46 33.16 8.60
CA THR A 292 24.36 32.79 9.70
C THR A 292 24.70 33.96 10.63
N ARG A 293 24.50 35.21 10.20
CA ARG A 293 24.81 36.39 11.04
C ARG A 293 23.79 36.62 12.15
N HIS A 294 22.51 36.30 11.92
CA HIS A 294 21.45 36.57 12.89
C HIS A 294 21.30 35.53 14.01
N LEU A 295 22.04 34.42 13.96
CA LEU A 295 22.02 33.39 15.01
C LEU A 295 23.20 33.45 15.98
N CYS A 296 24.15 34.38 15.78
CA CYS A 296 25.35 34.50 16.61
C CYS A 296 25.48 35.82 17.38
N ASP A 297 24.47 36.70 17.36
CA ASP A 297 24.43 37.84 18.29
C ASP A 297 23.76 37.40 19.61
N PRO A 298 24.49 37.26 20.72
CA PRO A 298 23.87 37.10 22.03
C PRO A 298 23.11 38.38 22.38
N ALA A 299 21.86 38.23 22.79
CA ALA A 299 21.02 39.31 23.27
C ALA A 299 21.74 40.15 24.34
N GLU A 300 21.87 41.46 24.11
CA GLU A 300 22.28 42.42 25.13
C GLU A 300 21.32 42.31 26.34
N PRO A 301 21.82 42.22 27.57
CA PRO A 301 20.98 42.28 28.75
C PRO A 301 20.48 43.72 28.93
N ALA A 302 19.16 43.88 29.00
CA ALA A 302 18.52 45.12 29.41
C ALA A 302 19.02 45.52 30.81
N GLY A 303 19.72 46.65 30.88
CA GLY A 303 20.13 47.31 32.12
C GLY A 303 18.97 48.10 32.76
N PRO A 304 19.16 48.53 34.03
CA PRO A 304 18.13 48.68 35.06
C PRO A 304 17.10 49.79 34.85
#